data_AF-A0A2T5CEM4-F1
#
_entry.id   AF-A0A2T5CEM4-F1
#
_cell.length_a   1.000
_cell.length_b   1.000
_cell.length_c   1.000
_cell.angle_alpha   90.00
_cell.angle_beta   90.00
_cell.angle_gamma   90.00
#
_symmetry.space_group_name_H-M   'P 1'
#
loop_
_entity.id
_entity.type
_entity.pdbx_description
1 polymer ?
#
loop_
_entity_poly.entity_id
_entity_poly.type
_entity_poly.pdbx_seq_one_letter_code
_entity_poly.pdbx_strand_id
1 'polypeptide(L)'
;MSEEKNIVLKKPLDKMTAKELRELCISQIPQITGASGMDKDALVVAVREALGFSTDEENKGPSPYKDQIWSLKRQVRTLRTEKDQLPSTQRKDRNRLRRKINLLKKRTRRLAAAA
;
A
#
# COMPACT_ATOMS: atom_id res chain seq x y z
N MET A 1 -32.02 -1.37 16.08
CA MET A 1 -31.14 -0.75 17.10
C MET A 1 -29.76 -1.34 16.90
N SER A 2 -29.00 -0.78 15.97
CA SER A 2 -27.63 -1.21 15.69
C SER A 2 -26.79 -0.78 16.88
N GLU A 3 -26.36 -1.72 17.70
CA GLU A 3 -25.46 -1.43 18.82
C GLU A 3 -24.20 -0.77 18.26
N GLU A 4 -24.08 0.54 18.44
CA GLU A 4 -22.83 1.26 18.27
C GLU A 4 -21.85 0.71 19.32
N LYS A 5 -21.17 -0.38 18.97
CA LYS A 5 -20.03 -0.86 19.74
C LYS A 5 -18.95 0.19 19.61
N ASN A 6 -18.87 1.05 20.64
CA ASN A 6 -17.85 2.07 20.78
C ASN A 6 -16.51 1.38 21.06
N ILE A 7 -15.93 0.80 20.00
CA ILE A 7 -14.66 0.10 20.04
C ILE A 7 -13.59 1.19 20.16
N VAL A 8 -13.00 1.29 21.34
CA VAL A 8 -11.91 2.24 21.60
C VAL A 8 -10.67 1.79 20.83
N LEU A 9 -10.50 2.32 19.63
CA LEU A 9 -9.33 2.08 18.79
C LEU A 9 -8.12 2.83 19.37
N LYS A 10 -7.09 2.09 19.80
CA LYS A 10 -5.80 2.69 20.22
C LYS A 10 -5.09 3.45 19.09
N LYS A 11 -5.38 3.10 17.82
CA LYS A 11 -4.77 3.67 16.62
C LYS A 11 -5.79 3.66 15.47
N PRO A 12 -5.65 4.56 14.47
CA PRO A 12 -6.40 4.47 13.22
C PRO A 12 -6.16 3.11 12.52
N LEU A 13 -7.19 2.56 11.87
CA LEU A 13 -7.16 1.23 11.24
C LEU A 13 -6.02 1.09 10.21
N ASP A 14 -5.74 2.12 9.41
CA ASP A 14 -4.66 2.09 8.41
C ASP A 14 -3.26 1.92 9.02
N LYS A 15 -3.08 2.40 10.26
CA LYS A 15 -1.82 2.34 11.00
C LYS A 15 -1.66 1.05 11.79
N MET A 16 -2.73 0.25 11.96
CA MET A 16 -2.62 -1.05 12.60
C MET A 16 -1.88 -2.04 11.70
N THR A 17 -1.14 -2.95 12.33
CA THR A 17 -0.50 -4.07 11.67
C THR A 17 -1.52 -5.18 11.41
N ALA A 18 -1.24 -6.07 10.45
CA ALA A 18 -2.12 -7.19 10.16
C ALA A 18 -2.42 -8.05 11.41
N LYS A 19 -1.44 -8.18 12.32
CA LYS A 19 -1.61 -8.92 13.58
C LYS A 19 -2.58 -8.20 14.52
N GLU A 20 -2.42 -6.88 14.71
CA GLU A 20 -3.34 -6.07 15.52
C GLU A 20 -4.76 -6.10 14.96
N LEU A 21 -4.93 -6.05 13.62
CA LEU A 21 -6.24 -6.14 12.97
C LEU A 21 -6.90 -7.52 13.15
N ARG A 22 -6.13 -8.61 13.00
CA ARG A 22 -6.65 -9.97 13.25
C ARG A 22 -7.13 -10.14 14.68
N GLU A 23 -6.35 -9.66 15.64
CA GLU A 23 -6.69 -9.72 17.06
C GLU A 23 -7.95 -8.90 17.35
N LEU A 24 -8.12 -7.75 16.69
CA LEU A 24 -9.32 -6.93 16.80
C LEU A 24 -10.56 -7.62 16.21
N CYS A 25 -10.42 -8.28 15.05
CA CYS A 25 -11.50 -9.09 14.46
C CYS A 25 -11.91 -10.23 15.40
N ILE A 26 -10.95 -11.01 15.92
CA ILE A 26 -11.23 -12.15 16.79
C ILE A 26 -11.85 -11.70 18.13
N SER A 27 -11.37 -10.60 18.70
CA SER A 27 -11.79 -10.16 20.03
C SER A 27 -13.07 -9.33 20.06
N GLN A 28 -13.29 -8.46 19.07
CA GLN A 28 -14.36 -7.46 19.14
C GLN A 28 -15.37 -7.56 17.99
N ILE A 29 -15.01 -8.22 16.89
CA ILE A 29 -15.83 -8.28 15.67
C ILE A 29 -15.98 -9.74 15.18
N PRO A 30 -16.72 -10.59 15.92
CA PRO A 30 -16.88 -12.00 15.56
C PRO A 30 -17.67 -12.22 14.25
N GLN A 31 -18.28 -11.16 13.69
CA GLN A 31 -18.94 -11.24 12.38
C GLN A 31 -17.95 -11.38 11.20
N ILE A 32 -16.66 -11.04 11.39
CA ILE A 32 -15.62 -11.25 10.37
C ILE A 32 -15.02 -12.64 10.55
N THR A 33 -15.52 -13.62 9.80
CA THR A 33 -14.98 -14.98 9.76
C THR A 33 -13.79 -15.05 8.79
N GLY A 34 -12.77 -15.87 9.14
CA GLY A 34 -11.60 -16.07 8.26
C GLY A 34 -10.51 -14.99 8.34
N ALA A 35 -10.51 -14.13 9.36
CA ALA A 35 -9.53 -13.05 9.53
C ALA A 35 -8.05 -13.52 9.48
N SER A 36 -7.75 -14.78 9.84
CA SER A 36 -6.36 -15.30 9.80
C SER A 36 -5.76 -15.36 8.39
N GLY A 37 -6.60 -15.58 7.37
CA GLY A 37 -6.19 -15.73 5.97
C GLY A 37 -6.28 -14.44 5.15
N MET A 38 -6.81 -13.37 5.72
CA MET A 38 -6.97 -12.09 5.02
C MET A 38 -5.68 -11.27 5.05
N ASP A 39 -5.38 -10.64 3.92
CA ASP A 39 -4.34 -9.62 3.83
C ASP A 39 -4.69 -8.39 4.66
N LYS A 40 -3.68 -7.61 5.06
CA LYS A 40 -3.86 -6.38 5.85
C LYS A 40 -4.92 -5.46 5.23
N ASP A 41 -4.85 -5.28 3.92
CA ASP A 41 -5.73 -4.36 3.19
C ASP A 41 -7.18 -4.85 3.23
N ALA A 42 -7.42 -6.16 3.08
CA ALA A 42 -8.73 -6.77 3.18
C ALA A 42 -9.30 -6.72 4.62
N LEU A 43 -8.44 -6.89 5.63
CA LEU A 43 -8.83 -6.73 7.04
C LEU A 43 -9.29 -5.32 7.37
N VAL A 44 -8.64 -4.28 6.82
CA VAL A 44 -9.06 -2.90 7.06
C VAL A 44 -10.46 -2.65 6.50
N VAL A 45 -10.74 -3.12 5.28
CA VAL A 45 -12.06 -2.99 4.63
C VAL A 45 -13.13 -3.73 5.43
N ALA A 46 -12.89 -5.01 5.75
CA ALA A 46 -13.85 -5.81 6.51
C ALA A 46 -14.17 -5.19 7.89
N VAL A 47 -13.15 -4.64 8.58
CA VAL A 47 -13.35 -3.95 9.86
C VAL A 47 -14.11 -2.63 9.69
N ARG A 48 -13.86 -1.86 8.62
CA ARG A 48 -14.61 -0.63 8.32
C ARG A 48 -16.09 -0.91 8.04
N GLU A 49 -16.37 -1.91 7.21
CA GLU A 49 -17.74 -2.37 6.92
C GLU A 49 -18.44 -2.85 8.19
N ALA A 50 -17.75 -3.65 9.01
CA ALA A 50 -18.27 -4.15 10.27
C ALA A 50 -18.61 -3.06 11.29
N LEU A 51 -17.88 -1.93 11.26
CA LEU A 51 -18.08 -0.77 12.12
C LEU A 51 -19.07 0.25 11.53
N GLY A 52 -19.63 -0.01 10.34
CA GLY A 52 -20.61 0.87 9.70
C GLY A 52 -20.03 2.09 8.99
N PHE A 53 -18.73 2.09 8.67
CA PHE A 53 -18.13 3.09 7.78
C PHE A 53 -18.56 2.78 6.33
N SER A 54 -19.78 3.21 6.00
CA SER A 54 -20.48 2.93 4.75
C SER A 54 -20.36 4.11 3.78
N THR A 55 -19.14 4.49 3.40
CA THR A 55 -18.96 5.42 2.29
C THR A 55 -17.82 4.96 1.39
N ASP A 56 -18.15 4.83 0.10
CA ASP A 56 -17.28 4.37 -0.98
C ASP A 56 -15.95 5.15 -1.08
N GLU A 57 -15.85 6.33 -0.45
CA GLU A 57 -14.62 7.10 -0.37
C GLU A 57 -13.64 6.63 0.72
N GLU A 58 -14.15 6.16 1.87
CA GLU A 58 -13.32 5.73 3.02
C GLU A 58 -12.92 4.25 2.94
N ASN A 59 -13.61 3.46 2.13
CA ASN A 59 -13.26 2.07 1.82
C ASN A 59 -12.36 1.93 0.59
N LYS A 60 -11.66 3.00 0.17
CA LYS A 60 -10.60 2.87 -0.85
C LYS A 60 -9.55 1.90 -0.33
N GLY A 61 -9.62 0.67 -0.84
CA GLY A 61 -8.61 -0.36 -0.68
C GLY A 61 -7.26 0.09 -1.25
N PRO A 62 -6.30 -0.83 -1.41
CA PRO A 62 -4.99 -0.47 -1.91
C PRO A 62 -5.14 0.25 -3.27
N SER A 63 -4.37 1.33 -3.43
CA SER A 63 -4.25 2.08 -4.69
C SER A 63 -4.37 1.14 -5.90
N PRO A 64 -5.23 1.42 -6.89
CA PRO A 64 -5.36 0.57 -8.08
C PRO A 64 -4.04 0.43 -8.85
N TYR A 65 -3.07 1.31 -8.58
CA TYR A 65 -1.74 1.31 -9.17
C TYR A 65 -0.67 0.68 -8.29
N LYS A 66 -1.00 0.04 -7.16
CA LYS A 66 -0.03 -0.53 -6.19
C LYS A 66 1.00 -1.44 -6.87
N ASP A 67 0.54 -2.42 -7.63
CA ASP A 67 1.40 -3.37 -8.34
C ASP A 67 2.23 -2.69 -9.43
N GLN A 68 1.63 -1.73 -10.13
CA GLN A 68 2.34 -0.93 -11.13
C GLN A 68 3.46 -0.09 -10.50
N ILE A 69 3.20 0.55 -9.35
CA ILE A 69 4.20 1.31 -8.59
C ILE A 69 5.35 0.39 -8.14
N TRP A 70 5.03 -0.83 -7.68
CA TRP A 70 6.04 -1.81 -7.27
C TRP A 70 6.91 -2.29 -8.43
N SER A 71 6.31 -2.59 -9.58
CA SER A 71 7.02 -2.94 -10.80
C SER A 71 7.98 -1.83 -11.24
N LEU A 72 7.51 -0.58 -11.26
CA LEU A 72 8.36 0.57 -11.59
C LEU A 72 9.51 0.77 -10.59
N LYS A 73 9.29 0.55 -9.29
CA LYS A 73 10.36 0.59 -8.27
C LYS A 73 11.40 -0.50 -8.49
N ARG A 74 10.98 -1.71 -8.89
CA ARG A 74 11.90 -2.81 -9.24
C ARG A 74 12.76 -2.43 -10.45
N GLN A 75 12.17 -1.87 -11.50
CA GLN A 75 12.91 -1.35 -12.66
C GLN A 75 13.89 -0.23 -12.29
N VAL A 76 13.53 0.67 -11.36
CA VAL A 76 14.46 1.69 -10.87
C VAL A 76 15.67 1.07 -10.18
N ARG A 77 15.47 -0.03 -9.45
CA ARG A 77 16.57 -0.74 -8.77
C ARG A 77 17.53 -1.38 -9.77
N THR A 78 17.02 -2.03 -10.82
CA THR A 78 17.86 -2.63 -11.87
C THR A 78 18.63 -1.57 -12.67
N LEU A 79 17.98 -0.46 -13.04
CA LEU A 79 18.66 0.63 -13.77
C LEU A 79 19.72 1.33 -12.92
N ARG A 80 19.57 1.35 -11.59
CA ARG A 80 20.60 1.88 -10.68
C ARG A 80 21.84 0.99 -10.71
N THR A 81 21.66 -0.33 -10.59
CA THR A 81 22.78 -1.28 -10.63
C THR A 81 23.50 -1.23 -11.97
N GLU A 82 22.77 -1.18 -13.10
CA GLU A 82 23.37 -0.99 -14.44
C GLU A 82 24.17 0.30 -14.52
N LYS A 83 23.64 1.40 -13.99
CA LYS A 83 24.30 2.72 -13.99
C LYS A 83 25.55 2.75 -13.09
N ASP A 84 25.58 1.97 -12.02
CA ASP A 84 26.72 1.87 -11.11
C ASP A 84 27.83 0.95 -11.68
N GLN A 85 27.49 -0.02 -12.54
CA GLN A 85 28.45 -0.85 -13.28
C GLN A 85 29.16 -0.11 -14.42
N LEU A 86 28.60 1.01 -14.89
CA LEU A 86 29.16 1.79 -16.00
C LEU A 86 30.36 2.65 -15.57
N PRO A 87 31.49 2.61 -16.30
CA PRO A 87 32.67 3.40 -15.98
C PRO A 87 32.42 4.91 -16.15
N SER A 88 33.23 5.71 -15.48
CA SER A 88 33.10 7.19 -15.50
C SER A 88 33.35 7.83 -16.86
N THR A 89 34.03 7.12 -17.75
CA THR A 89 34.30 7.48 -19.14
C THR A 89 33.05 7.47 -20.01
N GLN A 90 32.09 6.58 -19.76
CA GLN A 90 30.83 6.46 -20.50
C GLN A 90 29.77 7.43 -19.97
N ARG A 91 30.09 8.74 -20.00
CA ARG A 91 29.23 9.80 -19.46
C ARG A 91 27.86 9.86 -20.14
N LYS A 92 27.78 9.59 -21.45
CA LYS A 92 26.53 9.63 -22.21
C LYS A 92 25.55 8.55 -21.73
N ASP A 93 26.01 7.32 -21.56
CA ASP A 93 25.17 6.19 -21.14
C ASP A 93 24.71 6.31 -19.70
N ARG A 94 25.60 6.74 -18.79
CA ARG A 94 25.21 7.06 -17.41
C ARG A 94 24.16 8.17 -17.36
N ASN A 95 24.29 9.20 -18.20
CA ASN A 95 23.29 10.27 -18.28
C ASN A 95 21.94 9.79 -18.82
N ARG A 96 21.94 8.87 -19.80
CA ARG A 96 20.73 8.23 -20.33
C ARG A 96 20.01 7.45 -19.23
N LEU A 97 20.74 6.60 -18.49
CA LEU A 97 20.18 5.83 -17.37
C LEU A 97 19.69 6.74 -16.23
N ARG A 98 20.44 7.78 -15.87
CA ARG A 98 20.00 8.79 -14.88
C ARG A 98 18.66 9.42 -15.27
N ARG A 99 18.50 9.82 -16.54
CA ARG A 99 17.25 10.41 -17.05
C ARG A 99 16.10 9.39 -16.99
N LYS A 100 16.33 8.14 -17.38
CA LYS A 100 15.34 7.05 -17.31
C LYS A 100 14.89 6.78 -15.87
N ILE A 101 15.83 6.68 -14.93
CA ILE A 101 15.54 6.54 -13.50
C ILE A 101 14.69 7.70 -13.00
N ASN A 102 15.06 8.94 -13.32
CA ASN A 102 14.31 10.13 -12.90
C ASN A 102 12.88 10.14 -13.46
N LEU A 103 12.69 9.72 -14.70
CA LEU A 103 11.38 9.60 -15.33
C LEU A 103 10.51 8.57 -14.58
N LEU A 104 11.04 7.37 -14.31
CA LEU A 104 10.31 6.33 -13.58
C LEU A 104 10.01 6.74 -12.14
N LYS A 105 10.93 7.44 -11.46
CA LYS A 105 10.69 8.03 -10.12
C LYS A 105 9.64 9.14 -10.14
N LYS A 106 9.48 9.88 -11.24
CA LYS A 106 8.40 10.85 -11.40
C LYS A 106 7.07 10.14 -11.67
N ARG A 107 7.06 9.11 -12.52
CA ARG A 107 5.86 8.31 -12.83
C ARG A 107 5.29 7.61 -11.59
N THR A 108 6.15 6.99 -10.77
CA THR A 108 5.72 6.38 -9.49
C THR A 108 5.09 7.38 -8.53
N ARG A 109 5.65 8.59 -8.41
CA ARG A 109 5.05 9.66 -7.58
C ARG A 109 3.69 10.12 -8.10
N ARG A 110 3.54 10.25 -9.43
CA ARG A 110 2.25 10.60 -10.05
C ARG A 110 1.19 9.52 -9.81
N LEU A 111 1.55 8.25 -10.02
CA LEU A 111 0.63 7.12 -9.79
C LEU A 111 0.21 7.00 -8.32
N ALA A 112 1.13 7.29 -7.39
CA ALA A 112 0.82 7.29 -5.97
C ALA A 112 -0.08 8.47 -5.55
N ALA A 113 -0.02 9.61 -6.25
CA ALA A 113 -0.86 10.76 -5.99
C ALA A 113 -2.23 10.71 -6.71
N ALA A 114 -2.33 9.88 -7.75
CA ALA A 114 -3.56 9.68 -8.52
C ALA A 114 -4.46 8.56 -7.97
N ALA A 115 -4.02 7.91 -6.91
CA ALA A 115 -4.76 6.87 -6.20
C ALA A 115 -5.35 7.42 -4.92
#